data_AF-H6N838-F1
#
_entry.id   AF-H6N838-F1
#
_cell.length_a   1.000
_cell.length_b   1.000
_cell.length_c   1.000
_cell.angle_alpha   90.00
_cell.angle_beta   90.00
_cell.angle_gamma   90.00
#
_symmetry.space_group_name_H-M   'P 1'
#
loop_
_entity.id
_entity.type
_entity.pdbx_description
1 polymer ?
#
loop_
_entity_poly.entity_id
_entity_poly.type
_entity_poly.pdbx_seq_one_letter_code
_entity_poly.pdbx_strand_id
1 'polypeptide(L)'
;MMVVPIKIVGFSGASFGAVGLAGYLVYSQTRHSSKKEDTSYKFKLSHALLKLSGNDHQTQWGNRLALLKKVSDDQTLVEGLKVLKKKDSAATWIELQTWCRENVDGKFADENELKFQNLRTYCVFSISEKIPKVISSTVDHSDQKWTKALSNLDTYSGNLSFDFKTFKGSSDKNAQKLREMCVRYYDKPFLSEDDEDFQSVGGVCVSSE
;
A
#
# COMPACT_ATOMS: atom_id res chain seq x y z
N MET A 1 36.13 -58.87 49.41
CA MET A 1 36.64 -59.73 48.31
C MET A 1 37.08 -58.81 47.18
N MET A 2 38.39 -58.57 47.07
CA MET A 2 39.27 -59.07 45.99
C MET A 2 38.90 -58.51 44.59
N VAL A 3 39.67 -57.52 44.10
CA VAL A 3 40.71 -57.62 43.02
C VAL A 3 40.04 -57.79 41.63
N VAL A 4 39.86 -56.74 40.80
CA VAL A 4 40.79 -56.20 39.73
C VAL A 4 41.12 -57.30 38.68
N PRO A 5 41.09 -57.13 37.32
CA PRO A 5 41.75 -56.07 36.54
C PRO A 5 41.06 -55.56 35.22
N ILE A 6 41.28 -54.30 34.81
CA ILE A 6 42.24 -53.77 33.79
C ILE A 6 41.88 -54.15 32.33
N LYS A 7 41.70 -53.16 31.44
CA LYS A 7 42.68 -52.83 30.36
C LYS A 7 42.30 -51.67 29.41
N ILE A 8 43.12 -50.59 29.47
CA ILE A 8 43.86 -49.90 28.37
C ILE A 8 42.96 -49.12 27.37
N VAL A 9 43.18 -47.87 26.94
CA VAL A 9 44.36 -47.17 26.41
C VAL A 9 44.13 -45.66 26.55
N GLY A 10 45.12 -44.92 27.04
CA GLY A 10 45.10 -43.46 27.02
C GLY A 10 45.67 -42.91 25.71
N PHE A 11 45.33 -41.66 25.38
CA PHE A 11 46.33 -40.72 24.89
C PHE A 11 45.90 -39.29 25.21
N SER A 12 46.83 -38.60 25.87
CA SER A 12 46.80 -37.19 26.22
C SER A 12 46.84 -36.31 24.98
N GLY A 13 46.11 -35.21 25.02
CA GLY A 13 46.18 -34.17 23.99
C GLY A 13 45.37 -32.95 24.40
N ALA A 14 45.89 -32.18 25.37
CA ALA A 14 45.39 -30.83 25.62
C ALA A 14 46.08 -29.89 24.63
N SER A 15 45.32 -29.34 23.68
CA SER A 15 45.69 -28.13 22.95
C SER A 15 44.58 -27.12 23.13
N PHE A 16 44.92 -26.01 23.78
CA PHE A 16 44.09 -24.82 23.94
C PHE A 16 43.71 -24.26 22.57
N GLY A 17 42.42 -23.95 22.37
CA GLY A 17 41.98 -23.19 21.21
C GLY A 17 40.44 -23.06 21.12
N ALA A 18 39.98 -21.81 21.12
CA ALA A 18 38.64 -21.34 20.73
C ALA A 18 37.46 -21.56 21.72
N VAL A 19 37.27 -20.53 22.54
CA VAL A 19 36.02 -19.79 22.79
C VAL A 19 34.81 -20.20 21.91
N GLY A 20 33.70 -20.55 22.55
CA GLY A 20 32.41 -20.77 21.88
C GLY A 20 31.29 -21.26 22.81
N LEU A 21 30.90 -20.38 23.73
CA LEU A 21 29.68 -20.37 24.57
C LEU A 21 28.72 -21.57 24.51
N ALA A 22 28.71 -22.30 25.63
CA ALA A 22 27.61 -22.99 26.29
C ALA A 22 26.22 -22.89 25.63
N GLY A 23 25.73 -24.05 25.20
CA GLY A 23 24.30 -24.28 24.98
C GLY A 23 23.52 -24.14 26.27
N TYR A 24 22.44 -23.37 26.20
CA TYR A 24 21.38 -23.37 27.20
C TYR A 24 20.04 -23.63 26.50
N LEU A 25 19.51 -24.81 26.81
CA LEU A 25 18.12 -25.14 27.05
C LEU A 25 17.08 -24.74 25.98
N VAL A 26 16.71 -25.76 25.21
CA VAL A 26 15.41 -25.93 24.57
C VAL A 26 14.32 -25.83 25.64
N TYR A 27 13.67 -24.67 25.73
CA TYR A 27 12.43 -24.51 26.50
C TYR A 27 11.23 -24.65 25.56
N SER A 28 10.59 -25.80 25.70
CA SER A 28 9.20 -26.15 25.38
C SER A 28 8.37 -25.11 24.61
N GLN A 29 8.06 -25.46 23.37
CA GLN A 29 6.73 -25.97 23.02
C GLN A 29 5.54 -25.17 23.57
N THR A 30 5.48 -23.86 23.28
CA THR A 30 4.19 -23.26 22.98
C THR A 30 3.94 -23.52 21.50
N ARG A 31 2.99 -24.43 21.21
CA ARG A 31 2.34 -24.45 19.92
C ARG A 31 1.63 -23.10 19.78
N HIS A 32 2.35 -22.10 19.28
CA HIS A 32 1.75 -20.97 18.63
C HIS A 32 1.23 -21.52 17.29
N SER A 33 0.10 -22.23 17.38
CA SER A 33 -0.85 -22.19 16.28
C SER A 33 -1.14 -20.72 16.09
N SER A 34 -0.42 -20.09 15.17
CA SER A 34 -0.84 -18.87 14.52
C SER A 34 -2.17 -19.19 13.87
N LYS A 35 -3.24 -19.12 14.66
CA LYS A 35 -4.54 -18.78 14.12
C LYS A 35 -4.26 -17.47 13.40
N LYS A 36 -4.11 -17.52 12.07
CA LYS A 36 -4.30 -16.34 11.23
C LYS A 36 -5.63 -15.80 11.72
N GLU A 37 -5.58 -14.71 12.48
CA GLU A 37 -6.79 -14.00 12.86
C GLU A 37 -7.46 -13.69 11.54
N ASP A 38 -8.65 -14.27 11.31
CA ASP A 38 -9.37 -14.18 10.05
C ASP A 38 -9.75 -12.72 9.83
N THR A 39 -8.81 -11.96 9.29
CA THR A 39 -8.98 -10.54 9.06
C THR A 39 -9.81 -10.42 7.80
N SER A 40 -10.88 -9.64 7.82
CA SER A 40 -11.66 -9.36 6.62
C SER A 40 -11.01 -8.28 5.77
N TYR A 41 -11.33 -8.20 4.48
CA TYR A 41 -10.90 -7.06 3.67
C TYR A 41 -11.40 -5.73 4.25
N LYS A 42 -12.63 -5.72 4.77
CA LYS A 42 -13.23 -4.56 5.43
C LYS A 42 -12.38 -4.06 6.58
N PHE A 43 -11.86 -4.94 7.42
CA PHE A 43 -10.97 -4.53 8.50
C PHE A 43 -9.70 -3.87 7.95
N LYS A 44 -9.06 -4.49 6.96
CA LYS A 44 -7.83 -3.97 6.32
C LYS A 44 -8.02 -2.63 5.60
N LEU A 45 -9.21 -2.38 5.06
CA LEU A 45 -9.52 -1.17 4.28
C LEU A 45 -10.32 -0.14 5.09
N SER A 46 -10.65 -0.40 6.35
CA SER A 46 -11.69 0.31 7.12
C SER A 46 -11.53 1.84 7.15
N HIS A 47 -10.30 2.33 7.30
CA HIS A 47 -9.97 3.77 7.33
C HIS A 47 -9.97 4.45 5.96
N ALA A 48 -9.96 3.66 4.87
CA ALA A 48 -9.88 4.16 3.50
C ALA A 48 -11.17 3.95 2.70
N LEU A 49 -12.07 3.08 3.15
CA LEU A 49 -13.30 2.74 2.43
C LEU A 49 -14.20 3.95 2.14
N LEU A 50 -14.68 4.02 0.91
CA LEU A 50 -15.80 4.85 0.54
C LEU A 50 -17.08 4.35 1.23
N LYS A 51 -18.08 5.22 1.40
CA LYS A 51 -19.37 4.83 1.95
C LYS A 51 -20.07 3.83 1.02
N LEU A 52 -20.37 2.65 1.56
CA LEU A 52 -20.89 1.49 0.81
C LEU A 52 -22.42 1.48 0.64
N SER A 53 -23.10 2.56 1.04
CA SER A 53 -24.56 2.70 1.00
C SER A 53 -24.98 4.16 0.90
N GLY A 54 -26.12 4.43 0.29
CA GLY A 54 -26.65 5.78 0.12
C GLY A 54 -25.91 6.56 -0.97
N ASN A 55 -26.12 7.88 -0.98
CA ASN A 55 -25.61 8.78 -2.02
C ASN A 55 -24.30 9.47 -1.65
N ASP A 56 -23.74 9.15 -0.48
CA ASP A 56 -22.43 9.66 -0.08
C ASP A 56 -21.36 9.19 -1.07
N HIS A 57 -20.43 10.10 -1.37
CA HIS A 57 -19.32 9.88 -2.29
C HIS A 57 -19.73 9.48 -3.71
N GLN A 58 -20.92 9.88 -4.18
CA GLN A 58 -21.40 9.58 -5.53
C GLN A 58 -20.40 9.98 -6.63
N THR A 59 -19.75 11.13 -6.50
CA THR A 59 -18.73 11.58 -7.46
C THR A 59 -17.53 10.63 -7.50
N GLN A 60 -17.05 10.19 -6.33
CA GLN A 60 -15.93 9.25 -6.23
C GLN A 60 -16.31 7.89 -6.83
N TRP A 61 -17.51 7.39 -6.54
CA TRP A 61 -18.01 6.16 -7.17
C TRP A 61 -18.10 6.28 -8.70
N GLY A 62 -18.58 7.42 -9.20
CA GLY A 62 -18.58 7.73 -10.63
C GLY A 62 -17.17 7.71 -11.25
N ASN A 63 -16.20 8.31 -10.57
CA ASN A 63 -14.80 8.31 -11.00
C ASN A 63 -14.22 6.89 -11.04
N ARG A 64 -14.50 6.05 -10.01
CA ARG A 64 -14.04 4.65 -9.98
C ARG A 64 -14.67 3.80 -11.07
N LEU A 65 -15.95 4.03 -11.38
CA LEU A 65 -16.60 3.35 -12.50
C LEU A 65 -15.99 3.78 -13.85
N ALA A 66 -15.71 5.07 -14.03
CA ALA A 66 -15.03 5.56 -15.23
C ALA A 66 -13.62 4.97 -15.38
N LEU A 67 -12.89 4.80 -14.27
CA LEU A 67 -11.59 4.13 -14.24
C LEU A 67 -11.72 2.65 -14.63
N LEU A 68 -12.69 1.93 -14.05
CA LEU A 68 -12.98 0.53 -14.38
C LEU A 68 -13.25 0.34 -15.87
N LYS A 69 -14.03 1.23 -16.49
CA LYS A 69 -14.34 1.20 -17.92
C LYS A 69 -13.12 1.42 -18.82
N LYS A 70 -12.06 2.07 -18.32
CA LYS A 70 -10.82 2.35 -19.07
C LYS A 70 -9.77 1.25 -18.97
N VAL A 71 -9.98 0.22 -18.13
CA VAL A 71 -9.04 -0.90 -18.02
C VAL A 71 -8.91 -1.57 -19.38
N SER A 72 -7.68 -1.80 -19.86
CA SER A 72 -7.45 -2.49 -21.14
C SER A 72 -7.43 -4.02 -20.96
N ASP A 73 -6.78 -4.50 -19.90
CA ASP A 73 -6.61 -5.93 -19.63
C ASP A 73 -7.61 -6.45 -18.58
N ASP A 74 -8.57 -7.26 -19.04
CA ASP A 74 -9.55 -7.92 -18.18
C ASP A 74 -8.91 -8.87 -17.16
N GLN A 75 -7.71 -9.42 -17.39
CA GLN A 75 -7.07 -10.37 -16.45
C GLN A 75 -6.71 -9.72 -15.11
N THR A 76 -6.63 -8.39 -15.08
CA THR A 76 -6.42 -7.60 -13.86
C THR A 76 -7.69 -7.42 -13.02
N LEU A 77 -8.82 -7.99 -13.45
CA LEU A 77 -10.12 -7.87 -12.81
C LEU A 77 -10.67 -9.22 -12.34
N VAL A 78 -11.30 -9.22 -11.18
CA VAL A 78 -12.16 -10.32 -10.74
C VAL A 78 -13.47 -10.33 -11.52
N GLU A 79 -14.14 -11.48 -11.57
CA GLU A 79 -15.29 -11.71 -12.46
C GLU A 79 -16.42 -10.68 -12.28
N GLY A 80 -16.76 -10.33 -11.04
CA GLY A 80 -17.80 -9.31 -10.79
C GLY A 80 -17.48 -7.96 -11.42
N LEU A 81 -16.20 -7.54 -11.41
CA LEU A 81 -15.78 -6.29 -12.04
C LEU A 81 -15.70 -6.39 -13.56
N LYS A 82 -15.31 -7.55 -14.12
CA LYS A 82 -15.38 -7.81 -15.57
C LYS A 82 -16.81 -7.67 -16.08
N VAL A 83 -17.78 -8.24 -15.36
CA VAL A 83 -19.20 -8.12 -15.69
C VAL A 83 -19.65 -6.66 -15.63
N LEU A 84 -19.29 -5.92 -14.58
CA LEU A 84 -19.64 -4.50 -14.46
C LEU A 84 -19.01 -3.64 -15.56
N LYS A 85 -17.75 -3.91 -15.94
CA LYS A 85 -17.06 -3.22 -17.02
C LYS A 85 -17.76 -3.41 -18.38
N LYS A 86 -18.21 -4.64 -18.66
CA LYS A 86 -18.84 -5.03 -19.94
C LYS A 86 -20.29 -4.57 -20.08
N LYS A 87 -20.94 -4.15 -19.00
CA LYS A 87 -22.22 -3.43 -19.07
C LYS A 87 -21.93 -2.05 -19.66
N ASP A 88 -22.42 -1.78 -20.88
CA ASP A 88 -22.17 -0.56 -21.68
C ASP A 88 -22.48 0.77 -20.95
N SER A 89 -23.37 1.62 -21.47
CA SER A 89 -23.84 2.84 -20.79
C SER A 89 -24.74 2.54 -19.58
N ALA A 90 -25.15 1.27 -19.40
CA ALA A 90 -26.08 0.83 -18.36
C ALA A 90 -25.45 0.69 -16.97
N ALA A 91 -24.12 0.51 -16.89
CA ALA A 91 -23.47 0.38 -15.58
C ALA A 91 -23.59 1.70 -14.79
N THR A 92 -24.11 1.63 -13.58
CA THR A 92 -24.26 2.77 -12.66
C THR A 92 -23.23 2.72 -11.53
N TRP A 93 -22.91 3.88 -10.96
CA TRP A 93 -22.01 3.98 -9.80
C TRP A 93 -22.54 3.16 -8.60
N ILE A 94 -23.87 2.99 -8.50
CA ILE A 94 -24.55 2.19 -7.46
C ILE A 94 -24.18 0.72 -7.57
N GLU A 95 -24.00 0.19 -8.78
CA GLU A 95 -23.64 -1.21 -8.97
C GLU A 95 -22.19 -1.48 -8.54
N LEU A 96 -21.27 -0.55 -8.78
CA LEU A 96 -19.90 -0.65 -8.25
C LEU A 96 -19.88 -0.55 -6.72
N GLN A 97 -20.63 0.40 -6.15
CA GLN A 97 -20.80 0.52 -4.69
C GLN A 97 -21.38 -0.78 -4.09
N THR A 98 -22.37 -1.37 -4.77
CA THR A 98 -23.00 -2.63 -4.36
C THR A 98 -22.01 -3.79 -4.42
N TRP A 99 -21.24 -3.90 -5.51
CA TRP A 99 -20.19 -4.91 -5.61
C TRP A 99 -19.17 -4.77 -4.47
N CYS A 100 -18.72 -3.56 -4.16
CA CYS A 100 -17.84 -3.32 -3.02
C CYS A 100 -18.49 -3.79 -1.71
N ARG A 101 -19.75 -3.39 -1.44
CA ARG A 101 -20.48 -3.79 -0.24
C ARG A 101 -20.57 -5.31 -0.07
N GLU A 102 -20.86 -6.03 -1.15
CA GLU A 102 -21.01 -7.50 -1.12
C GLU A 102 -19.68 -8.24 -0.95
N ASN A 103 -18.55 -7.59 -1.25
CA ASN A 103 -17.25 -8.26 -1.31
C ASN A 103 -16.31 -7.90 -0.15
N VAL A 104 -16.49 -6.76 0.54
CA VAL A 104 -15.59 -6.32 1.60
C VAL A 104 -15.60 -7.20 2.85
N ASP A 105 -16.69 -7.90 3.14
CA ASP A 105 -16.77 -8.78 4.33
C ASP A 105 -16.07 -10.14 4.10
N GLY A 106 -15.52 -10.36 2.89
CA GLY A 106 -14.71 -11.54 2.59
C GLY A 106 -13.40 -11.60 3.40
N LYS A 107 -12.85 -12.82 3.51
CA LYS A 107 -11.61 -13.10 4.23
C LYS A 107 -10.39 -12.61 3.45
N PHE A 108 -9.55 -11.80 4.10
CA PHE A 108 -8.27 -11.38 3.57
C PHE A 108 -7.23 -12.49 3.73
N ALA A 109 -6.57 -12.84 2.63
CA ALA A 109 -5.49 -13.82 2.62
C ALA A 109 -4.12 -13.17 2.46
N ASP A 110 -3.99 -12.26 1.48
CA ASP A 110 -2.73 -11.66 1.06
C ASP A 110 -2.95 -10.32 0.33
N GLU A 111 -1.96 -9.43 0.34
CA GLU A 111 -2.04 -8.14 -0.36
C GLU A 111 -1.95 -8.23 -1.88
N ASN A 112 -1.34 -9.31 -2.40
CA ASN A 112 -1.25 -9.59 -3.82
C ASN A 112 -2.47 -10.34 -4.35
N GLU A 113 -3.43 -10.65 -3.49
CA GLU A 113 -4.69 -11.24 -3.92
C GLU A 113 -5.43 -10.28 -4.86
N LEU A 114 -5.74 -10.74 -6.07
CA LEU A 114 -6.42 -9.94 -7.09
C LEU A 114 -7.68 -9.26 -6.56
N LYS A 115 -8.48 -9.98 -5.75
CA LYS A 115 -9.69 -9.43 -5.14
C LYS A 115 -9.40 -8.29 -4.19
N PHE A 116 -8.37 -8.43 -3.35
CA PHE A 116 -7.96 -7.36 -2.44
C PHE A 116 -7.43 -6.14 -3.21
N GLN A 117 -6.60 -6.34 -4.22
CA GLN A 117 -6.12 -5.27 -5.09
C GLN A 117 -7.28 -4.54 -5.77
N ASN A 118 -8.26 -5.27 -6.28
CA ASN A 118 -9.45 -4.70 -6.89
C ASN A 118 -10.32 -3.93 -5.87
N LEU A 119 -10.54 -4.47 -4.66
CA LEU A 119 -11.22 -3.75 -3.58
C LEU A 119 -10.49 -2.45 -3.20
N ARG A 120 -9.17 -2.52 -3.07
CA ARG A 120 -8.31 -1.37 -2.80
C ARG A 120 -8.37 -0.34 -3.94
N THR A 121 -8.41 -0.75 -5.20
CA THR A 121 -8.49 0.19 -6.32
C THR A 121 -9.86 0.88 -6.43
N TYR A 122 -10.95 0.13 -6.25
CA TYR A 122 -12.27 0.62 -6.61
C TYR A 122 -13.18 0.98 -5.43
N CYS A 123 -12.86 0.54 -4.21
CA CYS A 123 -13.74 0.73 -3.04
C CYS A 123 -13.21 1.72 -2.01
N VAL A 124 -11.99 2.25 -2.19
CA VAL A 124 -11.37 3.20 -1.26
C VAL A 124 -11.17 4.57 -1.90
N PHE A 125 -10.98 5.58 -1.05
CA PHE A 125 -10.59 6.91 -1.49
C PHE A 125 -9.26 6.87 -2.26
N SER A 126 -9.06 7.83 -3.15
CA SER A 126 -7.76 8.07 -3.76
C SER A 126 -6.95 9.00 -2.87
N ILE A 127 -5.65 9.09 -3.11
CA ILE A 127 -4.76 9.99 -2.38
C ILE A 127 -5.28 11.44 -2.46
N SER A 128 -5.62 11.93 -3.66
CA SER A 128 -6.08 13.31 -3.84
C SER A 128 -7.42 13.60 -3.18
N GLU A 129 -8.30 12.62 -3.04
CA GLU A 129 -9.60 12.76 -2.36
C GLU A 129 -9.46 12.93 -0.84
N LYS A 130 -8.30 12.57 -0.28
CA LYS A 130 -8.00 12.65 1.16
C LYS A 130 -7.08 13.81 1.53
N ILE A 131 -6.48 14.47 0.55
CA ILE A 131 -5.59 15.60 0.79
C ILE A 131 -6.33 16.90 0.44
N PRO A 132 -6.62 17.77 1.43
CA PRO A 132 -7.19 19.07 1.13
C PRO A 132 -6.19 19.92 0.34
N LYS A 133 -6.69 20.76 -0.57
CA LYS A 133 -5.90 21.76 -1.33
C LYS A 133 -4.83 21.19 -2.27
N VAL A 134 -4.97 19.94 -2.71
CA VAL A 134 -4.19 19.42 -3.85
C VAL A 134 -4.28 20.39 -5.03
N ILE A 135 -3.14 20.66 -5.67
CA ILE A 135 -3.12 21.46 -6.90
C ILE A 135 -3.83 20.67 -7.99
N SER A 136 -4.96 21.18 -8.47
CA SER A 136 -5.79 20.50 -9.48
C SER A 136 -4.97 20.12 -10.70
N SER A 137 -5.24 18.93 -11.26
CA SER A 137 -4.65 18.47 -12.51
C SER A 137 -4.98 19.39 -13.70
N THR A 138 -6.00 20.24 -13.59
CA THR A 138 -6.35 21.23 -14.63
C THR A 138 -5.50 22.50 -14.59
N VAL A 139 -4.74 22.73 -13.51
CA VAL A 139 -3.85 23.89 -13.40
C VAL A 139 -2.64 23.67 -14.31
N ASP A 140 -2.37 24.64 -15.18
CA ASP A 140 -1.23 24.59 -16.09
C ASP A 140 0.10 24.63 -15.33
N HIS A 141 1.11 23.93 -15.85
CA HIS A 141 2.43 23.84 -15.25
C HIS A 141 3.16 25.19 -15.09
N SER A 142 2.79 26.21 -15.85
CA SER A 142 3.34 27.57 -15.71
C SER A 142 2.72 28.37 -14.58
N ASP A 143 1.63 27.88 -13.96
CA ASP A 143 0.99 28.52 -12.82
C ASP A 143 1.94 28.60 -11.61
N GLN A 144 1.88 29.71 -10.89
CA GLN A 144 2.71 29.97 -9.72
C GLN A 144 2.60 28.87 -8.65
N LYS A 145 1.47 28.17 -8.55
CA LYS A 145 1.27 27.05 -7.62
C LYS A 145 2.30 25.95 -7.83
N TRP A 146 2.60 25.59 -9.08
CA TRP A 146 3.58 24.52 -9.38
C TRP A 146 5.02 24.98 -9.15
N THR A 147 5.32 26.25 -9.46
CA THR A 147 6.63 26.83 -9.14
C THR A 147 6.87 26.88 -7.63
N LYS A 148 5.84 27.27 -6.84
CA LYS A 148 5.90 27.22 -5.36
C LYS A 148 6.05 25.79 -4.85
N ALA A 149 5.28 24.84 -5.38
CA ALA A 149 5.38 23.43 -5.02
C ALA A 149 6.78 22.86 -5.30
N LEU A 150 7.41 23.25 -6.41
CA LEU A 150 8.78 22.85 -6.73
C LEU A 150 9.78 23.43 -5.73
N SER A 151 9.67 24.71 -5.38
CA SER A 151 10.51 25.32 -4.33
C SER A 151 10.30 24.65 -2.97
N ASN A 152 9.06 24.27 -2.65
CA ASN A 152 8.74 23.56 -1.41
C ASN A 152 9.35 22.15 -1.39
N LEU A 153 9.34 21.44 -2.52
CA LEU A 153 9.99 20.13 -2.62
C LEU A 153 11.47 20.20 -2.21
N ASP A 154 12.18 21.25 -2.62
CA ASP A 154 13.61 21.41 -2.32
C ASP A 154 13.86 21.55 -0.82
N THR A 155 13.00 22.27 -0.11
CA THR A 155 13.12 22.51 1.33
C THR A 155 12.37 21.47 2.19
N TYR A 156 11.54 20.63 1.57
CA TYR A 156 10.72 19.63 2.27
C TYR A 156 11.60 18.61 3.01
N SER A 157 11.40 18.51 4.31
CA SER A 157 12.15 17.62 5.22
C SER A 157 11.33 16.42 5.70
N GLY A 158 10.06 16.32 5.31
CA GLY A 158 9.22 15.18 5.64
C GLY A 158 9.57 13.93 4.84
N ASN A 159 8.85 12.85 5.12
CA ASN A 159 9.00 11.59 4.39
C ASN A 159 8.50 11.75 2.95
N LEU A 160 9.34 11.30 2.03
CA LEU A 160 9.03 11.24 0.61
C LEU A 160 9.11 9.78 0.15
N SER A 161 8.28 9.40 -0.81
CA SER A 161 8.38 8.13 -1.50
C SER A 161 9.62 8.10 -2.37
N PHE A 162 10.02 6.91 -2.80
CA PHE A 162 11.21 6.72 -3.63
C PHE A 162 11.22 7.62 -4.88
N ASP A 163 10.09 7.73 -5.59
CA ASP A 163 9.98 8.54 -6.81
C ASP A 163 10.16 10.03 -6.50
N PHE A 164 9.56 10.54 -5.42
CA PHE A 164 9.70 11.94 -5.02
C PHE A 164 11.12 12.27 -4.53
N LYS A 165 11.76 11.35 -3.77
CA LYS A 165 13.17 11.48 -3.37
C LYS A 165 14.08 11.57 -4.59
N THR A 166 13.86 10.67 -5.54
CA THR A 166 14.62 10.63 -6.80
C THR A 166 14.42 11.91 -7.61
N PHE A 167 13.17 12.35 -7.76
CA PHE A 167 12.84 13.58 -8.46
C PHE A 167 13.45 14.83 -7.79
N LYS A 168 13.40 14.91 -6.46
CA LYS A 168 14.03 15.99 -5.67
C LYS A 168 15.54 16.09 -5.93
N GLY A 169 16.22 14.95 -6.04
CA GLY A 169 17.65 14.87 -6.34
C GLY A 169 18.01 15.12 -7.82
N SER A 170 17.03 15.20 -8.72
CA SER A 170 17.30 15.33 -10.15
C SER A 170 17.76 16.74 -10.56
N SER A 171 18.72 16.82 -11.47
CA SER A 171 19.20 18.07 -12.06
C SER A 171 18.26 18.67 -13.11
N ASP A 172 17.30 17.88 -13.61
CA ASP A 172 16.37 18.26 -14.68
C ASP A 172 14.94 18.50 -14.18
N LYS A 173 14.77 18.61 -12.86
CA LYS A 173 13.47 18.86 -12.21
C LYS A 173 12.93 20.23 -12.62
N ASN A 174 11.64 20.27 -12.92
CA ASN A 174 10.92 21.49 -13.26
C ASN A 174 9.43 21.35 -12.88
N ALA A 175 8.70 22.45 -12.95
CA ALA A 175 7.29 22.51 -12.56
C ALA A 175 6.40 21.53 -13.37
N GLN A 176 6.70 21.35 -14.66
CA GLN A 176 5.98 20.41 -15.52
C GLN A 176 6.14 18.96 -15.05
N LYS A 177 7.38 18.51 -14.83
CA LYS A 177 7.65 17.14 -14.38
C LYS A 177 7.11 16.88 -12.98
N LEU A 178 7.19 17.88 -12.09
CA LEU A 178 6.58 17.78 -10.76
C LEU A 178 5.06 17.59 -10.88
N ARG A 179 4.40 18.40 -11.72
CA ARG A 179 2.96 18.26 -11.99
C ARG A 179 2.62 16.87 -12.50
N GLU A 180 3.34 16.39 -13.52
CA GLU A 180 3.12 15.06 -14.08
C GLU A 180 3.28 13.94 -13.03
N MET A 181 4.30 14.07 -12.17
CA MET A 181 4.52 13.14 -11.05
C MET A 181 3.39 13.20 -10.03
N CYS A 182 3.01 14.38 -9.56
CA CYS A 182 1.89 14.57 -8.63
C CYS A 182 0.58 13.98 -9.18
N VAL A 183 0.21 14.33 -10.42
CA VAL A 183 -1.03 13.87 -11.05
C VAL A 183 -1.08 12.35 -11.20
N ARG A 184 0.05 11.69 -11.48
CA ARG A 184 0.13 10.22 -11.53
C ARG A 184 -0.26 9.57 -10.20
N TYR A 185 0.02 10.23 -9.09
CA TYR A 185 -0.22 9.71 -7.74
C TYR A 185 -1.62 10.05 -7.21
N TYR A 186 -2.30 11.05 -7.77
CA TYR A 186 -3.62 11.49 -7.29
C TYR A 186 -4.67 10.40 -7.30
N ASP A 187 -4.67 9.56 -8.33
CA ASP A 187 -5.65 8.48 -8.50
C ASP A 187 -5.22 7.16 -7.83
N LYS A 188 -4.02 7.10 -7.22
CA LYS A 188 -3.61 5.93 -6.46
C LYS A 188 -4.53 5.74 -5.24
N PRO A 189 -4.80 4.49 -4.82
CA PRO A 189 -5.56 4.23 -3.61
C PRO A 189 -4.91 4.83 -2.37
N PHE A 190 -5.70 5.52 -1.55
CA PHE A 190 -5.29 5.95 -0.22
C PHE A 190 -5.12 4.74 0.70
N LEU A 191 -3.92 4.55 1.24
CA LEU A 191 -3.60 3.38 2.08
C LEU A 191 -3.56 3.68 3.56
N SER A 192 -3.08 4.85 3.93
CA SER A 192 -3.01 5.39 5.29
C SER A 192 -2.39 6.78 5.22
N GLU A 193 -2.41 7.51 6.32
CA GLU A 193 -1.70 8.80 6.42
C GLU A 193 -0.18 8.64 6.57
N ASP A 194 0.26 7.43 6.93
CA ASP A 194 1.67 7.05 7.07
C ASP A 194 2.29 6.53 5.75
N ASP A 195 1.46 6.31 4.74
CA ASP A 195 1.92 5.87 3.42
C ASP A 195 2.80 6.94 2.75
N GLU A 196 3.97 6.54 2.27
CA GLU A 196 4.95 7.50 1.73
C GLU A 196 4.42 8.24 0.49
N ASP A 197 3.59 7.58 -0.33
CA ASP A 197 2.98 8.19 -1.50
C ASP A 197 1.97 9.27 -1.07
N PHE A 198 1.14 8.99 -0.07
CA PHE A 198 0.24 9.97 0.53
C PHE A 198 0.99 11.15 1.15
N GLN A 199 2.02 10.89 1.96
CA GLN A 199 2.82 11.93 2.60
C GLN A 199 3.55 12.82 1.58
N SER A 200 4.07 12.22 0.50
CA SER A 200 4.70 12.96 -0.59
C SER A 200 3.73 13.90 -1.28
N VAL A 201 2.55 13.40 -1.65
CA VAL A 201 1.54 14.22 -2.31
C VAL A 201 1.05 15.33 -1.36
N GLY A 202 0.83 15.00 -0.09
CA GLY A 202 0.34 15.94 0.92
C GLY A 202 1.36 17.02 1.29
N GLY A 203 2.64 16.69 1.26
CA GLY A 203 3.73 17.61 1.55
C GLY A 203 4.13 18.50 0.37
N VAL A 204 3.98 18.00 -0.86
CA VAL A 204 4.57 18.64 -2.05
C VAL A 204 3.52 19.15 -3.03
N CYS A 205 2.48 18.37 -3.29
CA CYS A 205 1.54 18.62 -4.40
C CYS A 205 0.35 19.49 -4.01
N VAL A 206 0.50 20.31 -2.97
CA VAL A 206 -0.56 21.13 -2.39
C VAL A 206 -0.31 22.62 -2.65
N SER A 207 -1.37 23.39 -2.81
CA SER A 207 -1.27 24.84 -2.92
C SER A 207 -0.83 25.42 -1.58
N SER A 208 0.33 26.08 -1.55
CA SER A 208 0.71 26.95 -0.44
C SER A 208 -0.09 28.25 -0.59
N GLU A 209 -0.97 28.52 0.38
CA GLU A 209 -1.62 29.83 0.54
C GLU A 209 -0.56 30.90 0.82
#